data_AF-J9WAN5-F1
#
_entry.id   AF-J9WAN5-F1
#
_cell.length_a   1.000
_cell.length_b   1.000
_cell.length_c   1.000
_cell.angle_alpha   90.00
_cell.angle_beta   90.00
_cell.angle_gamma   90.00
#
_symmetry.space_group_name_H-M   'P 1'
#
loop_
_entity.id
_entity.type
_entity.pdbx_description
1 polymer ?
#
loop_
_entity_poly.entity_id
_entity_poly.type
_entity_poly.pdbx_seq_one_letter_code
_entity_poly.pdbx_strand_id
1 'polypeptide(L)' 'MWKFVSHASFGDVDTYLWHRQGSNLFCWRPVGKTWNEATKKNVA' A
#
# COMPACT_ATOMS: atom_id res chain seq x y z
N MET A 1 -1.26 -8.68 -13.86
CA MET A 1 -2.34 -7.76 -13.43
C MET A 1 -2.41 -7.77 -11.91
N TRP A 2 -2.47 -6.61 -11.26
CA TRP A 2 -2.70 -6.52 -9.82
C TRP A 2 -4.21 -6.44 -9.56
N LYS A 3 -4.70 -7.20 -8.58
CA LYS A 3 -6.09 -7.19 -8.13
C LYS A 3 -6.16 -6.70 -6.69
N PHE A 4 -7.14 -5.84 -6.42
CA PHE A 4 -7.47 -5.44 -5.07
C PHE A 4 -7.98 -6.65 -4.27
N VAL A 5 -7.57 -6.75 -3.01
CA VAL A 5 -7.98 -7.83 -2.10
C VAL A 5 -8.71 -7.25 -0.90
N SER A 6 -8.07 -6.34 -0.18
CA SER A 6 -8.57 -5.83 1.08
C SER A 6 -8.05 -4.42 1.36
N HIS A 7 -8.77 -3.69 2.18
CA HIS A 7 -8.42 -2.38 2.69
C HIS A 7 -8.44 -2.44 4.21
N ALA A 8 -7.41 -1.86 4.83
CA ALA A 8 -7.32 -1.66 6.26
C ALA A 8 -7.01 -0.19 6.54
N SER A 9 -7.80 0.43 7.42
CA SER A 9 -7.55 1.79 7.91
C SER A 9 -6.96 1.75 9.31
N PHE A 10 -5.92 2.52 9.55
CA PHE A 10 -5.25 2.67 10.85
C PHE A 10 -5.16 4.16 11.18
N GLY A 11 -6.26 4.73 11.68
CA GLY A 11 -6.36 6.17 11.93
C GLY A 11 -6.25 6.98 10.64
N ASP A 12 -5.19 7.79 10.50
CA ASP A 12 -4.92 8.64 9.34
C ASP A 12 -4.25 7.93 8.15
N VAL A 13 -4.02 6.63 8.26
CA VAL A 13 -3.35 5.82 7.22
C VAL A 13 -4.29 4.75 6.70
N ASP A 14 -4.65 4.85 5.43
CA ASP A 14 -5.29 3.76 4.71
C ASP A 14 -4.22 2.84 4.12
N THR A 15 -4.44 1.53 4.10
CA THR A 15 -3.53 0.58 3.46
C THR A 15 -4.32 -0.43 2.65
N TYR A 16 -3.89 -0.63 1.40
CA TYR A 16 -4.55 -1.50 0.44
C TYR A 16 -3.70 -2.74 0.16
N LEU A 17 -4.29 -3.92 0.30
CA LEU A 17 -3.68 -5.18 -0.09
C LEU A 17 -3.97 -5.46 -1.56
N TRP A 18 -2.89 -5.70 -2.30
CA TRP A 18 -2.94 -6.10 -3.69
C TRP A 18 -2.35 -7.49 -3.86
N HIS A 19 -2.97 -8.28 -4.73
CA HIS A 19 -2.49 -9.59 -5.14
C HIS A 19 -2.15 -9.60 -6.63
N ARG A 20 -0.99 -10.15 -6.99
CA ARG A 20 -0.59 -10.24 -8.40
C ARG A 20 -1.14 -11.53 -9.00
N GLN A 21 -2.15 -11.39 -9.85
CA GLN A 21 -2.77 -12.52 -10.54
C GLN A 21 -1.72 -13.38 -11.27
N GLY A 22 -1.79 -14.70 -11.07
CA GLY A 22 -0.86 -15.66 -11.64
C GLY A 22 0.40 -15.90 -10.80
N SER A 23 0.46 -15.35 -9.58
CA SER A 23 1.55 -15.57 -8.62
C SER A 23 1.01 -15.47 -7.19
N ASN A 24 1.65 -16.12 -6.21
CA ASN A 24 1.29 -15.96 -4.79
C ASN A 24 1.90 -14.68 -4.17
N LEU A 25 2.10 -13.64 -4.97
CA LEU A 25 2.72 -12.39 -4.53
C LEU A 25 1.64 -11.43 -4.02
N PHE A 26 1.80 -10.99 -2.79
CA PHE A 26 0.96 -10.00 -2.13
C PHE A 26 1.79 -8.76 -1.77
N CYS A 27 1.21 -7.57 -1.90
CA CYS A 27 1.83 -6.34 -1.42
C CYS A 27 0.83 -5.41 -0.76
N TRP A 28 1.23 -4.86 0.38
CA TRP A 28 0.50 -3.77 1.03
C TRP A 28 0.98 -2.44 0.47
N ARG A 29 0.03 -1.56 0.15
CA ARG A 29 0.28 -0.21 -0.33
C ARG A 29 -0.43 0.78 0.60
N PRO A 30 0.29 1.40 1.53
CA PRO A 30 -0.25 2.48 2.33
C PRO A 30 -0.53 3.71 1.45
N VAL A 31 -1.61 4.42 1.78
CA VAL A 31 -2.13 5.61 1.14
C VAL A 31 -2.56 6.53 2.29
N GLY A 32 -1.94 7.69 2.39
CA GLY A 32 -2.22 8.62 3.50
C GLY A 32 -1.24 9.78 3.52
N LYS A 33 -1.53 10.82 4.32
CA LYS A 33 -0.69 12.04 4.41
C LYS A 33 0.78 11.71 4.71
N THR A 34 1.02 10.71 5.56
CA THR A 34 2.36 10.26 5.95
C THR A 34 3.09 9.43 4.90
N TRP A 35 2.42 8.82 3.91
CA TRP A 35 3.12 8.11 2.83
C TRP A 35 3.94 9.08 1.98
N ASN A 36 3.40 10.27 1.67
CA ASN A 36 4.15 11.30 0.97
C ASN A 36 5.35 11.81 1.79
N GLU A 37 5.22 11.88 3.12
CA GLU A 37 6.31 12.29 4.01
C GLU A 37 7.38 11.20 4.18
N ALA A 38 6.98 9.93 4.29
CA ALA A 38 7.87 8.78 4.40
C ALA A 38 8.60 8.47 3.08
N THR A 39 7.93 8.67 1.93
CA THR A 39 8.54 8.50 0.61
C THR A 39 9.50 9.65 0.31
N LYS A 40 9.21 10.89 0.73
CA LYS A 40 10.17 12.01 0.63
C LYS A 40 11.47 11.78 1.40
N LYS A 41 11.43 11.09 2.56
CA LYS A 41 12.64 10.76 3.32
C LYS A 41 13.51 9.66 2.70
N ASN A 42 12.98 8.87 1.78
CA ASN A 42 13.72 7.78 1.12
C ASN A 42 14.20 8.14 -0.31
N VAL A 43 14.11 9.42 -0.70
CA VAL A 43 14.64 9.97 -1.97
C VAL A 43 15.72 11.04 -1.68
N ALA A 44 16.50 10.86 -0.62
CA ALA A 44 17.65 11.71 -0.31
C ALA A 44 18.94 10.86 -0.30
#